data_AF-A0A957V4F9-F1
#
_entry.id   AF-A0A957V4F9-F1
#
_cell.length_a   1.000
_cell.length_b   1.000
_cell.length_c   1.000
_cell.angle_alpha   90.00
_cell.angle_beta   90.00
_cell.angle_gamma   90.00
#
_symmetry.space_group_name_H-M   'P 1'
#
loop_
_entity.id
_entity.type
_entity.pdbx_description
1 polymer ?
#
loop_
_entity_poly.entity_id
_entity_poly.type
_entity_poly.pdbx_seq_one_letter_code
_entity_poly.pdbx_strand_id
1 'polypeptide(L)'
;VYGVPWVRLRLAGVFEGAEGPPGNFPEDPAAWFEVLPDSRVRLYLMKVEMGQGIHTSLAQVAAEELGVAWEDLDVAQASTGREMGDSLMTSGSSSVTGVFEPLLTAAATFRAMLAGEAAAILGIPPEEVVVIERAFAAKDNPAQQVDFYTVATSKSEWEVPKEAVPVKNWQEYKVIGQPLKRVDIPAKVTGRAVYGMDARLEGMKYGAIVRPPTISATVKSLGPGSAEGMSGVVKVVV
;
A
#
# COMPACT_ATOMS: atom_id res chain seq x y z
N VAL A 1 36.78 21.25 -3.69
CA VAL A 1 36.82 20.31 -2.55
C VAL A 1 35.63 19.38 -2.68
N TYR A 2 35.83 18.21 -3.31
CA TYR A 2 34.78 17.23 -3.56
C TYR A 2 34.83 16.19 -2.43
N GLY A 3 34.11 16.48 -1.35
CA GLY A 3 33.98 15.58 -0.20
C GLY A 3 32.55 15.06 -0.06
N VAL A 4 32.39 14.00 0.72
CA VAL A 4 31.12 13.43 1.18
C VAL A 4 30.07 14.50 1.59
N PRO A 5 30.44 15.62 2.24
CA PRO A 5 29.49 16.68 2.58
C PRO A 5 28.87 17.36 1.35
N TRP A 6 29.62 17.59 0.27
CA TRP A 6 29.10 18.20 -0.96
C TRP A 6 28.15 17.26 -1.69
N VAL A 7 28.47 15.96 -1.76
CA VAL A 7 27.58 14.94 -2.33
C VAL A 7 26.29 14.79 -1.52
N ARG A 8 26.40 14.82 -0.18
CA ARG A 8 25.24 14.83 0.72
C ARG A 8 24.37 16.07 0.55
N LEU A 9 24.97 17.26 0.40
CA LEU A 9 24.24 18.50 0.15
C LEU A 9 23.53 18.46 -1.21
N ARG A 10 24.18 17.89 -2.23
CA ARG A 10 23.59 17.75 -3.56
C ARG A 10 22.45 16.73 -3.57
N LEU A 11 22.60 15.61 -2.86
CA LEU A 11 21.52 14.64 -2.66
C LEU A 11 20.36 15.26 -1.88
N ALA A 12 20.64 15.99 -0.80
CA ALA A 12 19.63 16.73 -0.04
C ALA A 12 18.88 17.73 -0.93
N GLY A 13 19.59 18.48 -1.79
CA GLY A 13 18.98 19.40 -2.75
C GLY A 13 18.09 18.73 -3.82
N VAL A 14 18.38 17.47 -4.19
CA VAL A 14 17.50 16.67 -5.06
C VAL A 14 16.19 16.29 -4.35
N PHE A 15 16.22 16.13 -3.01
CA PHE A 15 15.03 15.87 -2.21
C PHE A 15 14.31 17.15 -1.77
N GLU A 16 15.01 18.29 -1.64
CA GLU A 16 14.41 19.60 -1.29
C GLU A 16 13.66 20.25 -2.46
N GLY A 17 14.04 19.94 -3.72
CA GLY A 17 13.42 20.51 -4.92
C GLY A 17 12.24 19.72 -5.50
N ALA A 18 11.82 18.64 -4.86
CA ALA A 18 10.62 17.90 -5.25
C ALA A 18 9.39 18.61 -4.67
N GLU A 19 8.76 19.48 -5.46
CA GLU A 19 7.42 19.95 -5.15
C GLU A 19 6.45 18.76 -5.28
N GLY A 20 5.96 18.28 -4.14
CA GLY A 20 5.04 17.16 -4.03
C GLY A 20 5.75 15.81 -3.82
N PRO A 21 5.07 14.87 -3.14
CA PRO A 21 5.61 13.52 -3.00
C PRO A 21 5.77 12.91 -4.40
N PRO A 22 6.86 12.18 -4.67
CA PRO A 22 7.15 11.67 -5.99
C PRO A 22 6.15 10.57 -6.38
N GLY A 23 5.20 10.92 -7.25
CA GLY A 23 4.18 10.01 -7.78
C GLY A 23 2.92 10.76 -8.21
N ASN A 24 2.21 10.22 -9.20
CA ASN A 24 0.87 10.68 -9.58
C ASN A 24 -0.17 9.80 -8.90
N PHE A 25 -0.32 9.94 -7.58
CA PHE A 25 -1.21 9.09 -6.81
C PHE A 25 -2.68 9.26 -7.22
N PRO A 26 -3.50 8.20 -7.17
CA PRO A 26 -4.90 8.30 -7.55
C PRO A 26 -5.68 9.16 -6.55
N GLU A 27 -6.44 10.12 -7.06
CA GLU A 27 -7.36 10.96 -6.29
C GLU A 27 -8.59 10.18 -5.80
N ASP A 28 -9.01 9.16 -6.56
CA ASP A 28 -10.14 8.32 -6.20
C ASP A 28 -9.77 7.39 -5.01
N PRO A 29 -10.43 7.54 -3.84
CA PRO A 29 -10.18 6.67 -2.70
C PRO A 29 -10.51 5.20 -2.97
N ALA A 30 -11.36 4.87 -3.95
CA ALA A 30 -11.62 3.49 -4.35
C ALA A 30 -10.41 2.82 -5.01
N ALA A 31 -9.38 3.59 -5.41
CA ALA A 31 -8.08 3.06 -5.81
C ALA A 31 -7.22 2.67 -4.59
N TRP A 32 -7.57 3.08 -3.38
CA TRP A 32 -6.84 2.78 -2.15
C TRP A 32 -7.56 1.77 -1.28
N PHE A 33 -8.88 1.92 -1.13
CA PHE A 33 -9.70 1.19 -0.18
C PHE A 33 -10.73 0.28 -0.86
N GLU A 34 -11.23 -0.68 -0.10
CA GLU A 34 -12.38 -1.52 -0.42
C GLU A 34 -13.08 -1.87 0.90
N VAL A 35 -14.42 -1.81 0.94
CA VAL A 35 -15.18 -2.39 2.06
C VAL A 35 -15.49 -3.84 1.74
N LEU A 36 -15.06 -4.75 2.62
CA LEU A 36 -15.28 -6.19 2.47
C LEU A 36 -16.69 -6.60 2.93
N PRO A 37 -17.21 -7.77 2.50
CA PRO A 37 -18.52 -8.27 2.91
C PRO A 37 -18.74 -8.47 4.41
N ASP A 38 -17.68 -8.52 5.21
CA ASP A 38 -17.71 -8.59 6.67
C ASP A 38 -17.54 -7.23 7.36
N SER A 39 -17.70 -6.15 6.58
CA SER A 39 -17.57 -4.74 6.95
C SER A 39 -16.18 -4.33 7.47
N ARG A 40 -15.15 -5.15 7.20
CA ARG A 40 -13.75 -4.69 7.32
C ARG A 40 -13.37 -3.80 6.15
N VAL A 41 -12.37 -2.95 6.35
CA VAL A 41 -11.80 -2.14 5.27
C VAL A 41 -10.50 -2.77 4.82
N ARG A 42 -10.34 -2.99 3.52
CA ARG A 42 -9.06 -3.38 2.92
C ARG A 42 -8.35 -2.16 2.36
N LEU A 43 -7.13 -1.92 2.85
CA LEU A 43 -6.17 -0.99 2.28
C LEU A 43 -5.28 -1.72 1.28
N TYR A 44 -5.13 -1.15 0.10
CA TYR A 44 -4.16 -1.61 -0.87
C TYR A 44 -2.97 -0.66 -0.95
N LEU A 45 -1.77 -1.22 -0.94
CA LEU A 45 -0.53 -0.46 -0.98
C LEU A 45 0.30 -0.84 -2.19
N MET A 46 0.78 0.18 -2.90
CA MET A 46 1.71 0.05 -4.02
C MET A 46 3.14 -0.24 -3.56
N LYS A 47 3.53 0.25 -2.39
CA LYS A 47 4.86 0.01 -1.84
C LYS A 47 5.02 -1.47 -1.48
N VAL A 48 6.10 -2.08 -1.96
CA VAL A 48 6.44 -3.49 -1.73
C VAL A 48 7.05 -3.68 -0.35
N GLU A 49 6.43 -4.54 0.45
CA GLU A 49 6.88 -4.92 1.79
C GLU A 49 7.87 -6.10 1.73
N MET A 50 9.13 -5.84 2.09
CA MET A 50 10.25 -6.79 1.98
C MET A 50 10.88 -7.12 3.35
N GLY A 51 10.34 -6.60 4.45
CA GLY A 51 10.86 -6.80 5.80
C GLY A 51 10.86 -5.53 6.65
N GLN A 52 10.80 -4.36 6.02
CA GLN A 52 10.92 -3.05 6.66
C GLN A 52 9.69 -2.64 7.49
N GLY A 53 8.51 -3.23 7.26
CA GLY A 53 7.29 -2.95 8.04
C GLY A 53 6.47 -1.76 7.54
N ILE A 54 6.67 -1.30 6.31
CA ILE A 54 5.94 -0.17 5.71
C ILE A 54 4.44 -0.44 5.57
N HIS A 55 4.03 -1.69 5.33
CA HIS A 55 2.60 -2.03 5.29
C HIS A 55 1.95 -1.78 6.64
N THR A 56 2.66 -2.06 7.73
CA THR A 56 2.18 -1.78 9.08
C THR A 56 2.14 -0.28 9.34
N SER A 57 3.20 0.47 9.01
CA SER A 57 3.24 1.93 9.21
C SER A 57 2.15 2.65 8.42
N LEU A 58 1.94 2.31 7.14
CA LEU A 58 0.92 2.94 6.30
C LEU A 58 -0.49 2.50 6.70
N ALA A 59 -0.66 1.26 7.16
CA ALA A 59 -1.93 0.82 7.73
C ALA A 59 -2.31 1.61 8.99
N GLN A 60 -1.35 2.00 9.83
CA GLN A 60 -1.65 2.85 10.99
C GLN A 60 -2.20 4.21 10.53
N VAL A 61 -1.62 4.80 9.48
CA VAL A 61 -2.10 6.07 8.89
C VAL A 61 -3.54 5.93 8.42
N ALA A 62 -3.84 4.86 7.67
CA ALA A 62 -5.20 4.60 7.20
C ALA A 62 -6.19 4.35 8.34
N ALA A 63 -5.85 3.48 9.30
CA ALA A 63 -6.72 3.15 10.43
C ALA A 63 -7.02 4.40 11.28
N GLU A 64 -6.01 5.22 11.54
CA GLU A 64 -6.15 6.49 12.26
C GLU A 64 -7.17 7.40 11.56
N GLU A 65 -6.96 7.67 10.27
CA GLU A 65 -7.77 8.62 9.55
C GLU A 65 -9.19 8.08 9.33
N LEU A 66 -9.34 6.81 8.96
CA LEU A 66 -10.65 6.16 8.83
C LEU A 66 -11.39 6.06 10.18
N GLY A 67 -10.66 5.97 11.29
CA GLY A 67 -11.23 5.75 12.63
C GLY A 67 -11.67 4.32 12.88
N VAL A 68 -11.17 3.35 12.11
CA VAL A 68 -11.47 1.93 12.28
C VAL A 68 -10.51 1.29 13.28
N ALA A 69 -10.96 0.24 13.95
CA ALA A 69 -10.08 -0.56 14.80
C ALA A 69 -8.96 -1.20 13.98
N TRP A 70 -7.80 -1.39 14.59
CA TRP A 70 -6.63 -2.00 13.93
C TRP A 70 -6.94 -3.39 13.37
N GLU A 71 -7.75 -4.16 14.10
CA GLU A 71 -8.16 -5.52 13.74
C GLU A 71 -9.16 -5.57 12.58
N ASP A 72 -9.80 -4.43 12.26
CA ASP A 72 -10.80 -4.30 11.21
C ASP A 72 -10.21 -3.73 9.91
N LEU A 73 -8.90 -3.47 9.88
CA LEU A 73 -8.17 -3.08 8.69
C LEU A 73 -7.37 -4.27 8.13
N ASP A 74 -7.70 -4.67 6.90
CA ASP A 74 -6.94 -5.64 6.11
C ASP A 74 -5.96 -4.91 5.18
N VAL A 75 -4.77 -5.48 4.96
CA VAL A 75 -3.75 -4.86 4.10
C VAL A 75 -3.39 -5.81 2.96
N ALA A 76 -3.51 -5.32 1.73
CA ALA A 76 -3.18 -6.05 0.52
C ALA A 76 -2.09 -5.33 -0.28
N GLN A 77 -1.23 -6.10 -0.93
CA GLN A 77 -0.35 -5.57 -1.97
C GLN A 77 -1.21 -5.21 -3.19
N ALA A 78 -1.14 -3.97 -3.66
CA ALA A 78 -1.84 -3.56 -4.87
C ALA A 78 -1.31 -4.30 -6.10
N SER A 79 -2.22 -4.76 -6.96
CA SER A 79 -1.89 -5.21 -8.31
C SER A 79 -1.37 -4.04 -9.14
N THR A 80 -0.44 -4.29 -10.07
CA THR A 80 0.03 -3.28 -11.02
C THR A 80 -1.10 -2.72 -11.89
N GLY A 81 -2.18 -3.49 -12.09
CA GLY A 81 -3.38 -3.03 -12.81
C GLY A 81 -4.25 -2.02 -12.05
N ARG A 82 -3.95 -1.71 -10.78
CA ARG A 82 -4.67 -0.68 -10.01
C ARG A 82 -4.09 0.73 -10.21
N GLU A 83 -3.03 0.87 -11.00
CA GLU A 83 -2.46 2.16 -11.45
C GLU A 83 -2.20 3.18 -10.33
N MET A 84 -1.61 2.73 -9.22
CA MET A 84 -1.38 3.56 -8.01
C MET A 84 -0.30 4.66 -8.13
N GLY A 85 0.22 4.91 -9.34
CA GLY A 85 0.96 6.13 -9.67
C GLY A 85 2.33 6.40 -9.02
N ASP A 86 2.88 5.46 -8.24
CA ASP A 86 4.13 5.66 -7.50
C ASP A 86 5.39 5.42 -8.36
N SER A 87 6.11 6.49 -8.66
CA SER A 87 7.29 6.45 -9.53
C SER A 87 8.58 6.00 -8.82
N LEU A 88 8.68 6.13 -7.50
CA LEU A 88 9.87 5.73 -6.74
C LEU A 88 9.86 4.28 -6.27
N MET A 89 8.70 3.62 -6.32
CA MET A 89 8.51 2.27 -5.75
C MET A 89 8.96 2.23 -4.26
N THR A 90 9.35 1.06 -3.76
CA THR A 90 10.05 0.96 -2.47
C THR A 90 11.54 1.21 -2.68
N SER A 91 11.95 2.47 -2.57
CA SER A 91 13.35 2.90 -2.67
C SER A 91 13.60 4.18 -1.88
N GLY A 92 14.87 4.57 -1.71
CA GLY A 92 15.27 5.88 -1.17
C GLY A 92 14.78 6.21 0.24
N SER A 93 14.33 5.21 1.02
CA SER A 93 13.65 5.41 2.30
C SER A 93 12.45 6.36 2.23
N SER A 94 11.79 6.47 1.07
CA SER A 94 10.73 7.43 0.81
C SER A 94 9.31 6.86 0.98
N SER A 95 9.18 5.59 1.39
CA SER A 95 7.88 4.90 1.36
C SER A 95 6.85 5.54 2.29
N VAL A 96 7.20 5.84 3.53
CA VAL A 96 6.28 6.49 4.46
C VAL A 96 6.16 7.98 4.11
N THR A 97 7.27 8.68 3.95
CA THR A 97 7.27 10.13 3.71
C THR A 97 6.55 10.53 2.42
N GLY A 98 6.66 9.75 1.35
CA GLY A 98 5.99 10.04 0.09
C GLY A 98 4.51 9.62 0.05
N VAL A 99 4.08 8.68 0.89
CA VAL A 99 2.70 8.14 0.85
C VAL A 99 1.83 8.68 2.00
N PHE A 100 2.42 9.26 3.04
CA PHE A 100 1.71 9.72 4.23
C PHE A 100 0.57 10.70 3.91
N GLU A 101 0.85 11.83 3.27
CA GLU A 101 -0.17 12.85 2.95
C GLU A 101 -1.20 12.39 1.91
N PRO A 102 -0.80 11.74 0.79
CA PRO A 102 -1.78 11.18 -0.15
C PRO A 102 -2.71 10.15 0.50
N LEU A 103 -2.17 9.28 1.35
CA LEU A 103 -2.97 8.26 2.04
C LEU A 103 -3.91 8.87 3.08
N LEU A 104 -3.46 9.87 3.85
CA LEU A 104 -4.34 10.62 4.75
C LEU A 104 -5.49 11.28 3.98
N THR A 105 -5.18 11.93 2.86
CA THR A 105 -6.19 12.61 2.03
C THR A 105 -7.19 11.60 1.46
N ALA A 106 -6.71 10.48 0.91
CA ALA A 106 -7.57 9.42 0.39
C ALA A 106 -8.44 8.81 1.50
N ALA A 107 -7.88 8.54 2.69
CA ALA A 107 -8.62 7.98 3.82
C ALA A 107 -9.69 8.95 4.35
N ALA A 108 -9.37 10.24 4.47
CA ALA A 108 -10.32 11.27 4.89
C ALA A 108 -11.48 11.39 3.89
N THR A 109 -11.16 11.39 2.60
CA THR A 109 -12.14 11.44 1.51
C THR A 109 -13.05 10.21 1.52
N PHE A 110 -12.47 9.01 1.64
CA PHE A 110 -13.22 7.76 1.74
C PHE A 110 -14.18 7.76 2.94
N ARG A 111 -13.68 8.16 4.11
CA ARG A 111 -14.49 8.28 5.33
C ARG A 111 -15.65 9.26 5.13
N ALA A 112 -15.40 10.44 4.58
CA ALA A 112 -16.43 11.46 4.39
C ALA A 112 -17.50 11.01 3.40
N MET A 113 -17.12 10.35 2.30
CA MET A 113 -18.06 9.77 1.34
C MET A 113 -18.99 8.77 2.02
N LEU A 114 -18.42 7.78 2.72
CA LEU A 114 -19.21 6.76 3.42
C LEU A 114 -20.03 7.35 4.57
N ALA A 115 -19.49 8.28 5.34
CA ALA A 115 -20.22 8.93 6.43
C ALA A 115 -21.41 9.75 5.92
N GLY A 116 -21.27 10.45 4.78
CA GLY A 116 -22.37 11.18 4.15
C GLY A 116 -23.50 10.25 3.70
N GLU A 117 -23.15 9.10 3.14
CA GLU A 117 -24.15 8.08 2.77
C GLU A 117 -24.79 7.43 4.00
N ALA A 118 -24.00 7.10 5.02
CA ALA A 118 -24.51 6.58 6.28
C ALA A 118 -25.48 7.56 6.95
N ALA A 119 -25.16 8.86 6.93
CA ALA A 119 -26.05 9.92 7.43
C ALA A 119 -27.40 9.90 6.72
N ALA A 120 -27.38 9.77 5.39
CA ALA A 120 -28.60 9.68 4.57
C ALA A 120 -29.43 8.42 4.89
N ILE A 121 -28.78 7.27 5.06
CA ILE A 121 -29.45 6.01 5.42
C ILE A 121 -30.07 6.09 6.82
N LEU A 122 -29.34 6.66 7.79
CA LEU A 122 -29.77 6.77 9.18
C LEU A 122 -30.75 7.92 9.41
N GLY A 123 -30.86 8.86 8.47
CA GLY A 123 -31.70 10.06 8.58
C GLY A 123 -31.20 11.06 9.62
N ILE A 124 -29.88 11.18 9.79
CA ILE A 124 -29.23 12.08 10.76
C ILE A 124 -28.29 13.07 10.05
N PRO A 125 -27.92 14.19 10.69
CA PRO A 125 -26.91 15.09 10.14
C PRO A 125 -25.53 14.40 10.01
N PRO A 126 -24.75 14.66 8.94
CA PRO A 126 -23.41 14.06 8.76
C PRO A 126 -22.45 14.31 9.93
N GLU A 127 -22.56 15.44 10.61
CA GLU A 127 -21.77 15.80 11.79
C GLU A 127 -22.08 14.96 13.04
N GLU A 128 -23.22 14.26 13.06
CA GLU A 128 -23.61 13.35 14.13
C GLU A 128 -23.18 11.90 13.84
N VAL A 129 -22.62 11.62 12.67
CA VAL A 129 -22.12 10.30 12.31
C VAL A 129 -20.75 10.06 12.93
N VAL A 130 -20.61 8.96 13.68
CA VAL A 130 -19.35 8.46 14.22
C VAL A 130 -19.08 7.04 13.75
N VAL A 131 -17.81 6.66 13.70
CA VAL A 131 -17.41 5.27 13.47
C VAL A 131 -17.38 4.52 14.81
N ILE A 132 -18.06 3.39 14.86
CA ILE A 132 -18.04 2.44 15.98
C ILE A 132 -17.85 1.05 15.40
N GLU A 133 -16.76 0.38 15.77
CA GLU A 133 -16.38 -0.93 15.23
C GLU A 133 -16.36 -0.92 13.69
N ARG A 134 -17.27 -1.67 13.05
CA ARG A 134 -17.41 -1.84 11.59
C ARG A 134 -18.62 -1.11 11.02
N ALA A 135 -19.09 -0.08 11.72
CA ALA A 135 -20.33 0.61 11.41
C ALA A 135 -20.20 2.12 11.59
N PHE A 136 -21.09 2.83 10.91
CA PHE A 136 -21.42 4.21 11.19
C PHE A 136 -22.62 4.25 12.12
N ALA A 137 -22.56 5.07 13.16
CA ALA A 137 -23.61 5.19 14.16
C ALA A 137 -23.90 6.67 14.50
N ALA A 138 -25.08 6.94 15.05
CA ALA A 138 -25.38 8.23 15.63
C ALA A 138 -24.57 8.43 16.93
N LYS A 139 -23.91 9.57 17.07
CA LYS A 139 -23.05 9.91 18.22
C LYS A 139 -23.75 9.74 19.57
N ASP A 140 -25.01 10.18 19.67
CA ASP A 140 -25.79 10.14 20.90
C ASP A 140 -26.65 8.87 21.05
N ASN A 141 -26.71 8.04 20.00
CA ASN A 141 -27.44 6.78 20.00
C ASN A 141 -26.68 5.68 19.21
N PRO A 142 -25.67 5.04 19.81
CA PRO A 142 -24.90 3.99 19.14
C PRO A 142 -25.71 2.79 18.62
N ALA A 143 -26.94 2.59 19.13
CA ALA A 143 -27.83 1.53 18.63
C ALA A 143 -28.44 1.86 17.26
N GLN A 144 -28.49 3.14 16.88
CA GLN A 144 -28.86 3.59 15.53
C GLN A 144 -27.60 3.59 14.67
N GLN A 145 -27.37 2.48 13.98
CA GLN A 145 -26.16 2.24 13.21
C GLN A 145 -26.43 1.48 11.90
N VAL A 146 -25.51 1.64 10.96
CA VAL A 146 -25.45 0.91 9.69
C VAL A 146 -24.02 0.46 9.44
N ASP A 147 -23.84 -0.82 9.11
CA ASP A 147 -22.52 -1.39 8.86
C ASP A 147 -21.89 -0.87 7.56
N PHE A 148 -20.56 -0.86 7.48
CA PHE A 148 -19.86 -0.30 6.32
C PHE A 148 -20.23 -0.95 5.00
N TYR A 149 -20.45 -2.27 4.97
CA TYR A 149 -20.76 -2.98 3.73
C TYR A 149 -22.13 -2.58 3.18
N THR A 150 -23.14 -2.46 4.06
CA THR A 150 -24.46 -1.93 3.68
C THR A 150 -24.35 -0.52 3.10
N VAL A 151 -23.53 0.36 3.70
CA VAL A 151 -23.29 1.71 3.16
C VAL A 151 -22.57 1.67 1.81
N ALA A 152 -21.47 0.92 1.71
CA ALA A 152 -20.67 0.87 0.48
C ALA A 152 -21.44 0.28 -0.72
N THR A 153 -22.41 -0.60 -0.46
CA THR A 153 -23.23 -1.26 -1.48
C THR A 153 -24.60 -0.62 -1.72
N SER A 154 -24.94 0.46 -1.00
CA SER A 154 -26.20 1.20 -1.23
C SER A 154 -26.23 1.89 -2.60
N LYS A 155 -25.06 2.15 -3.18
CA LYS A 155 -24.86 2.85 -4.45
C LYS A 155 -23.85 2.13 -5.34
N SER A 156 -24.12 2.15 -6.64
CA SER A 156 -23.20 1.65 -7.67
C SER A 156 -22.20 2.71 -8.13
N GLU A 157 -22.51 4.00 -7.92
CA GLU A 157 -21.71 5.14 -8.34
C GLU A 157 -21.48 6.08 -7.17
N TRP A 158 -20.24 6.52 -7.02
CA TRP A 158 -19.79 7.39 -5.94
C TRP A 158 -19.13 8.63 -6.54
N GLU A 159 -19.55 9.80 -6.09
CA GLU A 159 -18.92 11.06 -6.47
C GLU A 159 -17.84 11.42 -5.46
N VAL A 160 -16.61 11.56 -5.95
CA VAL A 160 -15.50 12.06 -5.13
C VAL A 160 -15.68 13.57 -4.93
N PRO A 161 -15.70 14.07 -3.68
CA PRO A 161 -15.76 15.50 -3.41
C PRO A 161 -14.65 16.26 -4.13
N LYS A 162 -15.00 17.37 -4.79
CA LYS A 162 -14.02 18.26 -5.44
C LYS A 162 -13.23 19.10 -4.46
N GLU A 163 -13.84 19.39 -3.30
CA GLU A 163 -13.19 20.13 -2.22
C GLU A 163 -12.43 19.15 -1.32
N ALA A 164 -11.26 19.59 -0.86
CA ALA A 164 -10.43 18.77 0.02
C ALA A 164 -11.15 18.52 1.35
N VAL A 165 -11.28 17.25 1.71
CA VAL A 165 -11.82 16.86 3.02
C VAL A 165 -10.74 17.07 4.09
N PRO A 166 -11.06 17.74 5.21
CA PRO A 166 -10.09 17.92 6.28
C PRO A 166 -9.68 16.58 6.90
N VAL A 167 -8.38 16.40 7.06
CA VAL A 167 -7.79 15.27 7.79
C VAL A 167 -7.96 15.47 9.30
N LYS A 168 -7.94 14.38 10.07
CA LYS A 168 -7.98 14.48 11.53
C LYS A 168 -6.79 15.25 12.07
N ASN A 169 -7.01 15.95 13.18
CA ASN A 169 -5.94 16.67 13.84
C ASN A 169 -4.97 15.70 14.51
N TRP A 170 -3.67 15.97 14.42
CA TRP A 170 -2.64 15.05 14.90
C TRP A 170 -2.66 14.86 16.41
N GLN A 171 -3.17 15.83 17.18
CA GLN A 171 -3.37 15.65 18.63
C GLN A 171 -4.47 14.65 18.97
N GLU A 172 -5.33 14.29 18.01
CA GLU A 172 -6.39 13.29 18.18
C GLU A 172 -5.93 11.87 17.84
N TYR A 173 -4.71 11.71 17.33
CA TYR A 173 -4.20 10.43 16.86
C TYR A 173 -4.01 9.42 18.02
N LYS A 174 -4.47 8.19 17.80
CA LYS A 174 -4.46 7.09 18.78
C LYS A 174 -3.72 5.84 18.30
N VAL A 175 -3.64 5.63 16.99
CA VAL A 175 -3.11 4.44 16.32
C VAL A 175 -1.69 4.68 15.79
N ILE A 176 -1.43 5.84 15.18
CA ILE A 176 -0.11 6.19 14.65
C ILE A 176 0.92 6.24 15.79
N GLY A 177 2.03 5.53 15.60
CA GLY A 177 3.14 5.48 16.56
C GLY A 177 2.96 4.43 17.66
N GLN A 178 1.84 3.70 17.68
CA GLN A 178 1.64 2.60 18.61
C GLN A 178 2.44 1.34 18.20
N PRO A 179 2.91 0.54 19.18
CA PRO A 179 3.67 -0.69 18.92
C PRO A 179 2.75 -1.85 18.54
N LEU A 180 1.98 -1.70 17.46
CA LEU A 180 1.04 -2.70 16.97
C LEU A 180 1.76 -3.90 16.34
N LYS A 181 1.12 -5.07 16.39
CA LYS A 181 1.63 -6.27 15.73
C LYS A 181 1.68 -6.05 14.22
N ARG A 182 2.83 -6.36 13.62
CA ARG A 182 3.01 -6.22 12.18
C ARG A 182 2.10 -7.14 11.39
N VAL A 183 1.41 -6.57 10.40
CA VAL A 183 0.46 -7.29 9.53
C VAL A 183 1.15 -8.36 8.68
N ASP A 184 2.43 -8.16 8.34
CA ASP A 184 3.17 -9.00 7.40
C ASP A 184 3.94 -10.16 8.06
N ILE A 185 4.19 -10.12 9.38
CA ILE A 185 5.01 -11.12 10.09
C ILE A 185 4.42 -12.53 9.98
N PRO A 186 3.13 -12.78 10.26
CA PRO A 186 2.60 -14.15 10.28
C PRO A 186 2.79 -14.88 8.96
N ALA A 187 2.63 -14.21 7.82
CA ALA A 187 2.85 -14.81 6.50
C ALA A 187 4.34 -15.12 6.26
N LYS A 188 5.24 -14.23 6.67
CA LYS A 188 6.69 -14.39 6.48
C LYS A 188 7.27 -15.53 7.33
N VAL A 189 6.93 -15.61 8.61
CA VAL A 189 7.48 -16.65 9.50
C VAL A 189 6.90 -18.03 9.25
N THR A 190 5.73 -18.11 8.61
CA THR A 190 5.10 -19.39 8.22
C THR A 190 5.45 -19.83 6.79
N GLY A 191 6.21 -19.02 6.03
CA GLY A 191 6.51 -19.31 4.62
C GLY A 191 5.32 -19.20 3.67
N ARG A 192 4.22 -18.55 4.10
CA ARG A 192 3.03 -18.31 3.28
C ARG A 192 3.12 -17.04 2.43
N ALA A 193 4.04 -16.14 2.76
CA ALA A 193 4.29 -14.96 1.94
C ALA A 193 4.76 -15.39 0.54
N VAL A 194 4.10 -14.87 -0.49
CA VAL A 194 4.43 -15.14 -1.89
C VAL A 194 5.30 -14.01 -2.41
N TYR A 195 6.49 -14.33 -2.88
CA TYR A 195 7.40 -13.40 -3.54
C TYR A 195 7.38 -13.63 -5.05
N GLY A 196 7.89 -12.68 -5.83
CA GLY A 196 7.95 -12.82 -7.29
C GLY A 196 8.69 -14.08 -7.77
N MET A 197 9.66 -14.57 -6.98
CA MET A 197 10.38 -15.82 -7.27
C MET A 197 9.56 -17.09 -7.02
N ASP A 198 8.44 -16.98 -6.30
CA ASP A 198 7.53 -18.10 -6.00
C ASP A 198 6.47 -18.30 -7.08
N ALA A 199 6.37 -17.39 -8.06
CA ALA A 199 5.47 -17.54 -9.19
C ALA A 199 5.76 -18.86 -9.94
N ARG A 200 4.70 -19.61 -10.26
CA ARG A 200 4.75 -20.85 -11.04
C ARG A 200 3.70 -20.76 -12.14
N LEU A 201 4.09 -21.07 -13.36
CA LEU A 201 3.19 -21.20 -14.52
C LEU A 201 3.29 -22.62 -15.07
N GLU A 202 2.22 -23.09 -15.70
CA GLU A 202 2.23 -24.35 -16.42
C GLU A 202 3.32 -24.33 -17.51
N GLY A 203 4.17 -25.35 -17.56
CA GLY A 203 5.28 -25.43 -18.51
C GLY A 203 6.46 -24.49 -18.25
N MET A 204 6.48 -23.73 -17.14
CA MET A 204 7.53 -22.76 -16.81
C MET A 204 8.93 -23.41 -16.85
N LYS A 205 9.87 -22.74 -17.52
CA LYS A 205 11.28 -23.13 -17.59
C LYS A 205 12.11 -22.21 -16.69
N TYR A 206 13.23 -22.72 -16.18
CA TYR A 206 14.16 -21.96 -15.36
C TYR A 206 15.44 -21.69 -16.16
N GLY A 207 15.87 -20.43 -16.18
CA GLY A 207 17.16 -20.03 -16.75
C GLY A 207 18.24 -19.95 -15.67
N ALA A 208 19.44 -20.43 -15.99
CA ALA A 208 20.63 -20.28 -15.15
C ALA A 208 21.71 -19.54 -15.92
N ILE A 209 22.31 -18.51 -15.32
CA ILE A 209 23.38 -17.72 -15.93
C ILE A 209 24.73 -18.26 -15.47
N VAL A 210 25.62 -18.55 -16.42
CA VAL A 210 27.02 -18.83 -16.12
C VAL A 210 27.68 -17.53 -15.64
N ARG A 211 28.10 -17.51 -14.37
CA ARG A 211 28.77 -16.36 -13.77
C ARG A 211 30.28 -16.46 -13.97
N PRO A 212 31.01 -15.35 -14.15
CA PRO A 212 32.46 -15.38 -14.21
C PRO A 212 33.04 -15.95 -12.91
N PRO A 213 34.14 -16.73 -12.97
CA PRO A 213 34.73 -17.33 -11.78
C PRO A 213 35.37 -16.30 -10.84
N THR A 214 35.73 -15.12 -11.37
CA THR A 214 36.36 -14.03 -10.62
C THR A 214 35.84 -12.67 -11.07
N ILE A 215 35.96 -11.69 -10.19
CA ILE A 215 35.78 -10.27 -10.52
C ILE A 215 36.76 -9.90 -11.65
N SER A 216 36.32 -9.06 -12.59
CA SER A 216 37.10 -8.59 -13.76
C SER A 216 37.49 -9.66 -14.79
N ALA A 217 36.93 -10.87 -14.74
CA ALA A 217 37.15 -11.86 -15.79
C ALA A 217 36.57 -11.36 -17.14
N THR A 218 37.35 -11.47 -18.21
CA THR A 218 36.90 -11.21 -19.58
C THR A 218 36.54 -12.51 -20.28
N VAL A 219 35.41 -12.51 -20.98
CA VAL A 219 35.01 -13.66 -21.81
C VAL A 219 35.99 -13.78 -22.97
N LYS A 220 36.71 -14.90 -23.05
CA LYS A 220 37.62 -15.20 -24.16
C LYS A 220 36.89 -15.90 -25.32
N SER A 221 36.02 -16.84 -24.98
CA SER A 221 35.24 -17.66 -25.90
C SER A 221 34.01 -18.19 -25.17
N LEU A 222 32.90 -18.37 -25.89
CA LEU A 222 31.68 -18.92 -25.36
C LEU A 222 31.11 -19.95 -26.34
N GLY A 223 30.51 -21.00 -25.82
CA GLY A 223 29.89 -22.07 -26.61
C GLY A 223 29.08 -23.00 -25.73
N PRO A 224 28.17 -23.80 -26.32
CA PRO A 224 27.26 -24.65 -25.55
C PRO A 224 27.98 -25.75 -24.76
N GLY A 225 29.17 -26.17 -25.20
CA GLY A 225 29.94 -27.22 -24.54
C GLY A 225 29.15 -28.51 -24.39
N SER A 226 29.32 -29.20 -23.26
CA SER A 226 28.54 -30.40 -22.91
C SER A 226 27.14 -30.08 -22.37
N ALA A 227 26.83 -28.82 -22.06
CA ALA A 227 25.60 -28.44 -21.39
C ALA A 227 24.35 -28.71 -22.25
N GLU A 228 24.45 -28.53 -23.58
CA GLU A 228 23.32 -28.75 -24.50
C GLU A 228 22.86 -30.21 -24.54
N GLY A 229 23.72 -31.17 -24.18
CA GLY A 229 23.38 -32.59 -24.12
C GLY A 229 22.93 -33.09 -22.73
N MET A 230 22.90 -32.23 -21.70
CA MET A 230 22.54 -32.64 -20.34
C MET A 230 21.03 -32.86 -20.20
N SER A 231 20.64 -33.89 -19.43
CA SER A 231 19.23 -34.15 -19.14
C SER A 231 18.56 -32.95 -18.47
N GLY A 232 17.36 -32.58 -18.94
CA GLY A 232 16.60 -31.43 -18.45
C GLY A 232 17.01 -30.09 -19.06
N VAL A 233 18.10 -30.01 -19.83
CA VAL A 233 18.46 -28.79 -20.56
C VAL A 233 17.58 -28.67 -21.80
N VAL A 234 16.82 -27.58 -21.87
CA VAL A 234 15.95 -27.28 -23.03
C VAL A 234 16.74 -26.55 -24.12
N LYS A 235 17.57 -25.58 -23.74
CA LYS A 235 18.39 -24.80 -24.66
C LYS A 235 19.57 -24.15 -23.94
N VAL A 236 20.72 -24.08 -24.60
CA VAL A 236 21.83 -23.20 -24.20
C VAL A 236 21.80 -21.95 -25.07
N VAL A 237 21.80 -20.77 -24.43
CA VAL A 237 21.88 -19.46 -25.08
C VAL A 237 23.30 -18.93 -24.86
N VAL A 238 23.97 -18.59 -25.97
CA VAL A 238 25.36 -18.12 -26.04
C VAL A 238 25.35 -16.70 -26.57
#